data_AF-A0A9Q2ESB9-F1
#
_entry.id   AF-A0A9Q2ESB9-F1
#
_cell.length_a   1.000
_cell.length_b   1.000
_cell.length_c   1.000
_cell.angle_alpha   90.00
_cell.angle_beta   90.00
_cell.angle_gamma   90.00
#
_symmetry.space_group_name_H-M   'P 1'
#
loop_
_entity.id
_entity.type
_entity.pdbx_description
1 polymer ?
#
loop_
_entity_poly.entity_id
_entity_poly.type
_entity_poly.pdbx_seq_one_letter_code
_entity_poly.pdbx_strand_id
1 'polypeptide(L)' 'MTDPFTNPDKTLDAQGLRCPEPVMMVRKTVRQMETGQTLLIIADDPATTRDIPSFCVFMEHELLTQETEQVPYRYLLRKG' A
#
# COMPACT_ATOMS: atom_id res chain seq x y z
N MET A 1 -21.11 7.31 4.58
CA MET A 1 -20.12 6.32 5.03
C MET A 1 -19.50 5.76 3.76
N THR A 2 -18.40 6.35 3.32
CA THR A 2 -17.70 5.95 2.10
C THR A 2 -16.36 5.43 2.58
N ASP A 3 -16.25 4.13 2.82
CA ASP A 3 -14.96 3.54 3.17
C ASP A 3 -14.01 3.82 2.00
N PRO A 4 -12.90 4.56 2.22
CA PRO A 4 -11.99 4.93 1.13
C PRO A 4 -11.34 3.70 0.49
N PHE A 5 -11.47 2.54 1.11
CA PHE A 5 -10.93 1.24 0.69
C PHE A 5 -11.90 0.36 -0.11
N THR A 6 -13.13 0.81 -0.42
CA THR A 6 -14.19 -0.09 -0.95
C THR A 6 -13.98 -0.52 -2.41
N ASN A 7 -13.13 0.14 -3.19
CA ASN A 7 -12.97 -0.19 -4.61
C ASN A 7 -11.54 0.03 -5.14
N PRO A 8 -10.54 -0.67 -4.60
CA PRO A 8 -9.18 -0.63 -5.12
C PRO A 8 -9.09 -1.43 -6.43
N ASP A 9 -8.31 -0.95 -7.40
CA ASP A 9 -8.08 -1.69 -8.66
C ASP A 9 -7.28 -2.97 -8.44
N LYS A 10 -6.37 -2.94 -7.46
CA LYS A 10 -5.61 -4.10 -7.01
C LYS A 10 -5.54 -4.13 -5.49
N THR A 11 -5.47 -5.35 -4.95
CA THR A 11 -5.22 -5.59 -3.53
C THR A 11 -4.00 -6.48 -3.38
N LEU A 12 -3.11 -6.12 -2.46
CA LEU A 12 -1.92 -6.86 -2.08
C LEU A 12 -2.02 -7.22 -0.61
N ASP A 13 -2.07 -8.51 -0.34
CA ASP A 13 -1.96 -9.05 1.01
C ASP A 13 -0.49 -9.34 1.33
N ALA A 14 0.03 -8.61 2.31
CA ALA A 14 1.39 -8.71 2.83
C ALA A 14 1.39 -9.07 4.33
N GLN A 15 0.29 -9.62 4.85
CA GLN A 15 0.24 -10.12 6.22
C GLN A 15 1.24 -11.28 6.43
N GLY A 16 1.95 -11.25 7.56
CA GLY A 16 2.96 -12.26 7.90
C GLY A 16 4.30 -12.06 7.20
N LEU A 17 4.38 -11.13 6.24
CA LEU A 17 5.65 -10.72 5.64
C LEU A 17 6.34 -9.70 6.54
N ARG A 18 7.67 -9.67 6.49
CA ARG A 18 8.49 -8.73 7.28
C ARG A 18 9.38 -7.92 6.36
N CYS A 19 9.71 -6.69 6.77
CA CYS A 19 10.61 -5.83 6.01
C CYS A 19 11.90 -6.59 5.60
N PRO A 20 12.30 -6.59 4.31
CA PRO A 20 11.84 -5.73 3.20
C PRO A 20 10.79 -6.33 2.25
N GLU A 21 10.24 -7.51 2.55
CA GLU A 21 9.37 -8.25 1.61
C GLU A 21 8.09 -7.49 1.19
N PRO A 22 7.34 -6.82 2.10
CA PRO A 22 6.13 -6.09 1.73
C PRO A 22 6.41 -5.01 0.67
N VAL A 23 7.47 -4.22 0.87
CA VAL A 23 7.85 -3.12 -0.03
C VAL A 23 8.24 -3.66 -1.40
N MET A 24 8.94 -4.79 -1.45
CA MET A 24 9.29 -5.44 -2.71
C MET A 24 8.05 -5.91 -3.49
N MET A 25 7.06 -6.48 -2.80
CA MET A 25 5.80 -6.89 -3.44
C MET A 25 4.99 -5.69 -3.93
N VAL A 26 4.92 -4.62 -3.14
CA VAL A 26 4.28 -3.35 -3.55
C VAL A 26 4.95 -2.84 -4.81
N ARG A 27 6.28 -2.73 -4.83
CA ARG A 27 7.04 -2.28 -6.01
C ARG A 27 6.78 -3.14 -7.25
N LYS A 28 6.72 -4.47 -7.09
CA LYS A 28 6.42 -5.40 -8.20
C LYS A 28 5.00 -5.19 -8.72
N THR A 29 4.03 -5.01 -7.82
CA THR A 29 2.62 -4.82 -8.17
C THR A 29 2.40 -3.49 -8.86
N VAL A 30 2.95 -2.39 -8.32
CA VAL A 30 2.82 -1.05 -8.90
C VAL A 30 3.51 -0.96 -10.28
N ARG A 31 4.58 -1.72 -10.51
CA ARG A 31 5.18 -1.84 -11.86
C ARG A 31 4.24 -2.48 -12.89
N GLN A 32 3.33 -3.36 -12.45
CA GLN A 32 2.35 -4.02 -13.32
C GLN A 32 1.03 -3.24 -13.43
N MET A 33 0.87 -2.14 -12.69
CA MET A 33 -0.30 -1.28 -12.73
C MET A 33 -0.18 -0.20 -13.78
N GLU A 34 -1.31 0.34 -14.20
CA GLU A 34 -1.39 1.53 -15.05
C GLU A 34 -1.46 2.80 -14.19
N THR A 35 -0.97 3.92 -14.73
CA THR A 35 -1.07 5.23 -14.07
C THR A 35 -2.53 5.58 -13.83
N GLY A 36 -2.84 6.06 -12.62
CA GLY A 36 -4.20 6.30 -12.14
C GLY A 36 -4.85 5.14 -11.39
N GLN A 37 -4.30 3.92 -11.47
CA GLN A 37 -4.83 2.78 -10.71
C GLN A 37 -4.47 2.85 -9.24
N THR A 38 -5.34 2.27 -8.42
CA THR A 38 -5.24 2.22 -6.96
C THR A 38 -4.82 0.83 -6.46
N LEU A 39 -3.93 0.81 -5.47
CA LEU A 39 -3.45 -0.40 -4.82
C LEU A 39 -3.76 -0.32 -3.33
N LEU A 40 -4.56 -1.27 -2.85
CA LEU A 40 -4.76 -1.55 -1.43
C LEU A 40 -3.69 -2.52 -0.96
N ILE A 41 -2.98 -2.17 0.11
CA ILE A 41 -1.95 -2.99 0.73
C ILE A 41 -2.42 -3.31 2.14
N ILE A 42 -2.40 -4.58 2.52
CA ILE A 42 -2.77 -5.05 3.85
C ILE A 42 -1.51 -5.66 4.47
N ALA A 43 -1.07 -5.15 5.62
CA ALA A 43 0.13 -5.62 6.30
C ALA A 43 -0.07 -5.66 7.83
N ASP A 44 0.71 -6.46 8.53
CA ASP A 44 0.69 -6.55 10.00
C ASP A 44 2.00 -6.07 10.65
N ASP A 45 3.01 -5.73 9.84
CA ASP A 45 4.33 -5.31 10.31
C ASP A 45 4.36 -3.78 10.59
N PRO A 46 4.72 -3.33 11.81
CA PRO A 46 4.82 -1.90 12.10
C PRO A 46 5.86 -1.17 11.23
N ALA A 47 6.83 -1.87 10.64
CA ALA A 47 7.79 -1.25 9.72
C ALA A 47 7.10 -0.65 8.47
N THR A 48 6.01 -1.25 7.99
CA THR A 48 5.30 -0.77 6.79
C THR A 48 4.70 0.62 6.97
N THR A 49 4.44 1.04 8.22
CA THR A 49 3.92 2.38 8.54
C THR A 49 4.88 3.50 8.13
N ARG A 50 6.18 3.22 8.07
CA ARG A 50 7.21 4.16 7.61
C ARG A 50 7.62 3.87 6.18
N ASP A 51 7.77 2.60 5.84
CA ASP A 51 8.28 2.19 4.54
C ASP A 51 7.31 2.49 3.40
N ILE A 52 5.99 2.31 3.59
CA ILE A 52 4.98 2.55 2.54
C ILE A 52 4.90 4.04 2.18
N PRO A 53 4.75 4.99 3.13
CA PRO A 53 4.78 6.42 2.80
C PRO A 53 6.09 6.85 2.12
N SER A 54 7.24 6.38 2.62
CA SER A 54 8.53 6.66 2.00
C SER A 54 8.63 6.10 0.58
N PHE A 55 8.12 4.90 0.33
CA PHE A 55 8.05 4.30 -1.00
C PHE A 55 7.18 5.13 -1.95
N CYS A 56 6.00 5.59 -1.50
CA CYS A 56 5.13 6.45 -2.30
C CYS A 56 5.85 7.74 -2.71
N VAL A 57 6.49 8.43 -1.76
CA VAL A 57 7.24 9.68 -2.05
C VAL A 57 8.42 9.42 -3.00
N PHE A 58 9.19 8.36 -2.77
CA PHE A 58 10.38 8.06 -3.58
C PHE A 58 10.06 7.66 -5.02
N MET A 59 8.92 7.00 -5.23
CA MET A 59 8.48 6.52 -6.54
C MET A 59 7.48 7.47 -7.23
N GLU A 60 7.25 8.66 -6.66
CA GLU A 60 6.28 9.66 -7.16
C GLU A 60 4.87 9.07 -7.29
N HIS A 61 4.45 8.29 -6.30
CA HIS A 61 3.08 7.79 -6.16
C HIS A 61 2.35 8.53 -5.06
N GLU A 62 1.03 8.55 -5.15
CA GLU A 62 0.18 9.29 -4.23
C GLU A 62 -0.39 8.34 -3.18
N LEU A 63 -0.10 8.60 -1.90
CA LEU A 63 -0.74 7.89 -0.80
C LEU A 63 -2.11 8.54 -0.54
N LEU A 64 -3.19 7.85 -0.86
CA LEU A 64 -4.56 8.36 -0.70
C LEU A 64 -5.03 8.27 0.74
N THR A 65 -4.80 7.13 1.39
CA THR A 65 -5.19 6.90 2.78
C THR A 65 -4.35 5.79 3.41
N GLN A 66 -4.24 5.80 4.73
CA GLN A 66 -3.61 4.73 5.51
C GLN A 66 -4.32 4.55 6.86
N GLU A 67 -4.53 3.30 7.25
CA GLU A 67 -5.00 2.88 8.56
C GLU A 67 -3.86 2.15 9.26
N THR A 68 -3.22 2.82 10.21
CA THR A 68 -2.12 2.26 11.01
C THR A 68 -2.48 2.14 12.50
N GLU A 69 -3.72 2.42 12.88
CA GLU A 69 -4.18 2.43 14.27
C GLU A 69 -4.40 1.02 14.82
N GLN A 70 -4.83 0.08 13.98
CA GLN A 70 -5.12 -1.30 14.34
C GLN A 70 -4.57 -2.26 13.28
N VAL A 71 -4.09 -3.40 13.73
CA VAL A 71 -3.65 -4.50 12.85
C VAL A 71 -4.90 -5.25 12.37
N PRO A 72 -5.01 -5.59 11.06
CA PRO A 72 -4.02 -5.36 10.02
C PRO A 72 -4.04 -3.93 9.48
N TYR A 73 -2.85 -3.36 9.34
CA TYR A 73 -2.62 -2.06 8.72
C TYR A 73 -3.04 -2.09 7.26
N ARG A 74 -3.62 -0.99 6.79
CA ARG A 74 -4.08 -0.84 5.42
C ARG A 74 -3.52 0.43 4.81
N TYR A 75 -3.08 0.35 3.57
CA TYR A 75 -2.58 1.50 2.83
C TYR A 75 -3.22 1.51 1.46
N LEU A 76 -3.78 2.65 1.07
CA LEU A 76 -4.29 2.85 -0.27
C LEU A 76 -3.39 3.87 -0.96
N LEU A 77 -2.73 3.44 -2.02
CA LEU A 77 -1.95 4.33 -2.88
C LEU A 77 -2.55 4.35 -4.28
N ARG A 78 -2.33 5.45 -4.98
CA ARG A 78 -2.63 5.63 -6.40
C ARG A 78 -1.31 5.78 -7.14
N LYS A 79 -1.17 5.01 -8.22
CA LYS A 79 -0.03 5.14 -9.11
C LYS A 79 -0.09 6.48 -9.84
N GLY A 80 0.97 7.27 -9.70
CA GLY A 80 1.21 8.51 -10.44
C GLY A 80 1.58 8.29 -11.90
#